data_AF-A0A7Z0MUG2-F1
#
_entry.id   AF-A0A7Z0MUG2-F1
#
_cell.length_a   1.000
_cell.length_b   1.000
_cell.length_c   1.000
_cell.angle_alpha   90.00
_cell.angle_beta   90.00
_cell.angle_gamma   90.00
#
_symmetry.space_group_name_H-M   'P 1'
#
loop_
_entity.id
_entity.type
_entity.pdbx_description
1 polymer ?
#
loop_
_entity_poly.entity_id
_entity_poly.type
_entity_poly.pdbx_seq_one_letter_code
_entity_poly.pdbx_strand_id
1 'polypeptide(L)'
;MSVIVNDRDKLLQAAAVRFVLPTIDPIQIPGLPGAFDDIEQLQNDVEDLGEQIDHLMNTSASFFIRAPALAFFGAAGTTTPSSITLTAERGSGLVGGTIAWTVFAGSATISPSSGDSTAVIGSTVTGRSVTIRARLTIDLVSYDAYATITRFGAVSAVDQVSLTTQVTGQLANSNVTGLGALALLNTVSLNSQVTGALNGLTQVTNLGNLAFANGLAANQIGAGTLAAGVIYAGAINANNITAGTITGRTLQTSATYPRVVIDSASNQISILTGPSLTATYLNAFNSVFTNDGGISPTVHIIKSGSSAPALQVTGSTTGAGLIVRLPGGGSTSAPFRLDPSISLPSSRIAGSICFHGGWLCFANGSHWFNADGTQLT
;
A
#
# COMPACT_ATOMS: atom_id res chain seq x y z
N MET A 1 115.23 -43.38 -74.36
CA MET A 1 113.76 -43.19 -74.41
C MET A 1 113.49 -41.74 -74.05
N SER A 2 113.59 -40.82 -75.03
CA SER A 2 113.27 -39.40 -74.84
C SER A 2 111.81 -39.17 -75.23
N VAL A 3 111.07 -38.54 -74.32
CA VAL A 3 109.66 -38.24 -74.48
C VAL A 3 109.54 -37.03 -75.40
N ILE A 4 108.98 -37.23 -76.60
CA ILE A 4 108.54 -36.13 -77.46
C ILE A 4 107.23 -35.61 -76.85
N VAL A 5 107.33 -34.59 -76.00
CA VAL A 5 106.15 -33.80 -75.61
C VAL A 5 105.89 -32.82 -76.75
N ASN A 6 104.78 -33.04 -77.46
CA ASN A 6 104.32 -32.24 -78.60
C ASN A 6 103.98 -30.82 -78.12
N ASP A 7 104.50 -29.78 -78.77
CA ASP A 7 104.30 -28.37 -78.36
C ASP A 7 102.82 -27.92 -78.35
N ARG A 8 101.94 -28.69 -79.00
CA ARG A 8 100.49 -28.53 -78.87
C ARG A 8 99.96 -28.75 -77.44
N ASP A 9 100.54 -29.70 -76.68
CA ASP A 9 100.13 -29.95 -75.29
C ASP A 9 100.56 -28.84 -74.33
N LYS A 10 101.67 -28.15 -74.63
CA LYS A 10 102.10 -26.98 -73.85
C LYS A 10 101.15 -25.80 -74.02
N LEU A 11 100.60 -25.60 -75.21
CA LEU A 11 99.63 -24.52 -75.48
C LEU A 11 98.25 -24.81 -74.88
N LEU A 12 97.78 -26.06 -74.87
CA LEU A 12 96.52 -26.41 -74.21
C LEU A 12 96.59 -26.32 -72.67
N GLN A 13 97.74 -26.64 -72.07
CA GLN A 13 97.93 -26.46 -70.62
C GLN A 13 98.06 -24.99 -70.22
N ALA A 14 98.57 -24.12 -71.10
CA ALA A 14 98.65 -22.68 -70.85
C ALA A 14 97.30 -21.94 -71.02
N ALA A 15 96.37 -22.47 -71.83
CA ALA A 15 95.08 -21.84 -72.11
C ALA A 15 93.93 -22.26 -71.17
N ALA A 16 94.16 -23.20 -70.27
CA ALA A 16 93.16 -23.58 -69.26
C ALA A 16 93.08 -22.47 -68.18
N VAL A 17 92.11 -21.56 -68.33
CA VAL A 17 91.76 -20.58 -67.30
C VAL A 17 91.33 -21.33 -66.05
N ARG A 18 92.24 -21.43 -65.06
CA ARG A 18 91.90 -21.95 -63.73
C ARG A 18 91.05 -20.91 -63.02
N PHE A 19 89.77 -21.20 -62.84
CA PHE A 19 88.93 -20.48 -61.87
C PHE A 19 89.44 -20.83 -60.47
N VAL A 20 90.38 -20.03 -59.96
CA VAL A 20 90.68 -20.02 -58.53
C VAL A 20 89.55 -19.24 -57.88
N LEU A 21 88.71 -19.92 -57.09
CA LEU A 21 87.74 -19.23 -56.23
C LEU A 21 88.52 -18.21 -55.39
N PRO A 22 88.20 -16.90 -55.46
CA PRO A 22 88.91 -15.94 -54.65
C PRO A 22 88.63 -16.30 -53.18
N THR A 23 89.70 -16.61 -52.44
CA THR A 23 89.63 -16.66 -50.98
C THR A 23 89.44 -15.23 -50.52
N ILE A 24 88.19 -14.88 -50.18
CA ILE A 24 87.92 -13.55 -49.64
C ILE A 24 88.31 -13.60 -48.17
N ASP A 25 89.40 -12.90 -47.85
CA ASP A 25 89.76 -12.64 -46.47
C ASP A 25 88.66 -11.72 -45.87
N PRO A 26 87.95 -12.15 -44.82
CA PRO A 26 86.89 -11.34 -44.20
C PRO A 26 87.38 -9.95 -43.76
N ILE A 27 88.68 -9.78 -43.49
CA ILE A 27 89.31 -8.49 -43.17
C ILE A 27 89.25 -7.48 -44.32
N GLN A 28 89.14 -7.96 -45.56
CA GLN A 28 89.14 -7.12 -46.76
C GLN A 28 87.73 -6.72 -47.23
N ILE A 29 86.67 -7.23 -46.61
CA ILE A 29 85.28 -6.82 -46.92
C ILE A 29 84.94 -5.60 -46.06
N PRO A 30 84.72 -4.40 -46.66
CA PRO A 30 84.40 -3.20 -45.90
C PRO A 30 83.16 -3.40 -45.01
N GLY A 31 83.30 -3.10 -43.71
CA GLY A 31 82.23 -3.21 -42.72
C GLY A 31 82.05 -4.59 -42.09
N LEU A 32 82.66 -5.65 -42.64
CA LEU A 32 82.54 -7.00 -42.08
C LEU A 32 83.33 -7.20 -40.78
N PRO A 33 84.57 -6.67 -40.62
CA PRO A 33 85.28 -6.76 -39.34
C PRO A 33 84.54 -6.06 -38.19
N GLY A 34 84.04 -4.85 -38.43
CA GLY A 34 83.24 -4.13 -37.43
C GLY A 34 81.94 -4.85 -37.07
N ALA A 35 81.29 -5.51 -38.03
CA ALA A 35 80.12 -6.34 -37.75
C ALA A 35 80.45 -7.59 -36.90
N PHE A 36 81.66 -8.15 -37.01
CA PHE A 36 82.09 -9.23 -36.13
C PHE A 36 82.42 -8.75 -34.73
N ASP A 37 83.07 -7.59 -34.59
CA ASP A 37 83.32 -6.95 -33.29
C ASP A 37 81.99 -6.62 -32.58
N ASP A 38 81.00 -6.10 -33.32
CA ASP A 38 79.66 -5.81 -32.79
C ASP A 38 78.92 -7.09 -32.36
N ILE A 39 79.04 -8.19 -33.11
CA ILE A 39 78.44 -9.48 -32.77
C ILE A 39 79.12 -10.07 -31.53
N GLU A 40 80.44 -9.99 -31.43
CA GLU A 40 81.20 -10.45 -30.26
C GLU A 40 80.82 -9.64 -29.01
N GLN A 41 80.70 -8.32 -29.14
CA GLN A 41 80.22 -7.47 -28.04
C GLN A 41 78.79 -7.82 -27.63
N LEU A 42 77.88 -8.04 -28.58
CA LEU A 42 76.51 -8.46 -28.28
C LEU A 42 76.45 -9.83 -27.58
N GLN A 43 77.35 -10.75 -27.92
CA GLN A 43 77.44 -12.06 -27.24
C GLN A 43 77.87 -11.88 -25.79
N ASN A 44 78.89 -11.05 -25.53
CA ASN A 44 79.34 -10.73 -24.18
C ASN A 44 78.24 -10.02 -23.37
N ASP A 45 77.54 -9.05 -23.96
CA ASP A 45 76.45 -8.33 -23.31
C ASP A 45 75.28 -9.28 -22.93
N VAL A 46 74.98 -10.27 -23.77
CA VAL A 46 73.94 -11.28 -23.50
C VAL A 46 74.36 -12.23 -22.37
N GLU A 47 75.63 -12.59 -22.30
CA GLU A 47 76.19 -13.41 -21.21
C GLU A 47 76.11 -12.65 -19.87
N ASP A 48 76.57 -11.39 -19.85
CA ASP A 48 76.48 -10.51 -18.68
C ASP A 48 75.02 -10.28 -18.23
N LEU A 49 74.09 -10.13 -19.17
CA LEU A 49 72.65 -10.04 -18.85
C LEU A 49 72.12 -11.35 -18.26
N GLY A 50 72.59 -12.50 -18.74
CA GLY A 50 72.29 -13.81 -18.17
C GLY A 50 72.73 -13.91 -16.71
N GLU A 51 73.97 -13.49 -16.42
CA GLU A 51 74.50 -13.46 -15.06
C GLU A 51 73.73 -12.49 -14.15
N GLN A 52 73.36 -11.31 -14.66
CA GLN A 52 72.56 -10.33 -13.90
C GLN A 52 71.15 -10.86 -13.59
N ILE A 53 70.52 -11.55 -14.54
CA ILE A 53 69.21 -12.19 -14.33
C ILE A 53 69.32 -13.30 -13.29
N ASP A 54 70.34 -14.15 -13.38
CA ASP A 54 70.57 -15.21 -12.39
C ASP A 54 70.88 -14.63 -11.00
N HIS A 55 71.65 -13.55 -10.93
CA HIS A 55 71.88 -12.83 -9.69
C HIS A 55 70.58 -12.26 -9.13
N LEU A 56 69.77 -11.57 -9.93
CA LEU A 56 68.49 -11.00 -9.51
C LEU A 56 67.50 -12.07 -9.04
N MET A 57 67.40 -13.19 -9.75
CA MET A 57 66.52 -14.32 -9.40
C MET A 57 66.94 -15.01 -8.10
N ASN A 58 68.24 -15.02 -7.79
CA ASN A 58 68.79 -15.62 -6.58
C ASN A 58 68.94 -14.63 -5.40
N THR A 59 68.88 -13.33 -5.64
CA THR A 59 69.04 -12.28 -4.60
C THR A 59 67.77 -11.51 -4.29
N SER A 60 66.73 -11.59 -5.14
CA SER A 60 65.43 -10.97 -4.88
C SER A 60 64.68 -11.73 -3.78
N ALA A 61 65.07 -11.47 -2.53
CA ALA A 61 64.38 -11.97 -1.36
C ALA A 61 62.94 -11.46 -1.33
N SER A 62 61.97 -12.34 -1.62
CA SER A 62 60.55 -12.06 -1.42
C SER A 62 60.08 -12.64 -0.09
N PHE A 63 59.43 -11.83 0.73
CA PHE A 63 58.89 -12.25 2.02
C PHE A 63 57.49 -11.67 2.18
N PHE A 64 56.48 -12.53 2.25
CA PHE A 64 55.09 -12.11 2.33
C PHE A 64 54.28 -13.05 3.22
N ILE A 65 53.10 -12.59 3.63
CA ILE A 65 52.17 -13.39 4.43
C ILE A 65 51.00 -13.83 3.54
N ARG A 66 50.77 -15.14 3.48
CA ARG A 66 49.53 -15.72 2.95
C ARG A 66 48.51 -15.88 4.08
N ALA A 67 47.27 -15.51 3.80
CA ALA A 67 46.13 -15.73 4.68
C ALA A 67 44.95 -16.30 3.88
N PRO A 68 44.20 -17.28 4.40
CA PRO A 68 43.01 -17.83 3.75
C PRO A 68 41.80 -16.87 3.81
N ALA A 69 41.83 -15.92 4.75
CA ALA A 69 40.84 -14.86 4.91
C ALA A 69 41.49 -13.63 5.55
N LEU A 70 40.92 -12.45 5.32
CA LEU A 70 41.37 -11.18 5.90
C LEU A 70 40.27 -10.49 6.74
N ALA A 71 39.24 -11.24 7.13
CA ALA A 71 38.13 -10.71 7.90
C ALA A 71 37.56 -11.71 8.91
N PHE A 72 37.20 -11.19 10.08
CA PHE A 72 36.34 -11.83 11.06
C PHE A 72 34.96 -11.17 11.05
N PHE A 73 33.90 -11.96 11.18
CA PHE A 73 32.52 -11.48 11.35
C PHE A 73 32.00 -11.87 12.72
N GLY A 74 31.43 -10.92 13.47
CA GLY A 74 30.71 -11.22 14.71
C GLY A 74 31.14 -10.43 15.95
N ALA A 75 30.41 -10.67 17.05
CA ALA A 75 30.62 -10.03 18.33
C ALA A 75 31.86 -10.57 19.07
N ALA A 76 32.26 -9.89 20.15
CA ALA A 76 33.45 -10.31 20.90
C ALA A 76 33.11 -11.64 21.58
N GLY A 77 33.94 -12.67 21.38
CA GLY A 77 33.67 -14.03 21.85
C GLY A 77 33.08 -15.00 20.81
N THR A 78 32.45 -14.52 19.72
CA THR A 78 31.76 -15.38 18.74
C THR A 78 32.04 -14.97 17.28
N THR A 79 33.31 -14.89 16.89
CA THR A 79 33.68 -14.57 15.51
C THR A 79 33.64 -15.79 14.59
N THR A 80 33.31 -15.57 13.31
CA THR A 80 33.47 -16.53 12.22
C THR A 80 34.36 -15.93 11.13
N PRO A 81 35.46 -16.60 10.74
CA PRO A 81 36.02 -17.79 11.38
C PRO A 81 36.47 -17.51 12.85
N SER A 82 36.69 -18.55 13.65
CA SER A 82 37.17 -18.38 15.04
C SER A 82 38.66 -18.06 15.11
N SER A 83 39.43 -18.45 14.10
CA SER A 83 40.82 -18.08 13.89
C SER A 83 41.16 -17.94 12.40
N ILE A 84 42.20 -17.16 12.10
CA ILE A 84 42.80 -17.06 10.76
C ILE A 84 44.26 -17.44 10.89
N THR A 85 44.67 -18.48 10.17
CA THR A 85 46.07 -18.88 10.07
C THR A 85 46.79 -18.01 9.05
N LEU A 86 47.87 -17.39 9.47
CA LEU A 86 48.80 -16.65 8.66
C LEU A 86 50.03 -17.52 8.44
N THR A 87 50.44 -17.68 7.19
CA THR A 87 51.64 -18.43 6.81
C THR A 87 52.60 -17.46 6.13
N ALA A 88 53.82 -17.41 6.62
CA ALA A 88 54.87 -16.63 6.00
C ALA A 88 55.50 -17.45 4.88
N GLU A 89 55.53 -16.89 3.68
CA GLU A 89 56.15 -17.50 2.51
C GLU A 89 57.49 -16.82 2.23
N ARG A 90 58.49 -17.65 1.95
CA ARG A 90 59.88 -17.24 1.73
C ARG A 90 60.23 -17.47 0.26
N GLY A 91 60.78 -16.45 -0.39
CA GLY A 91 61.33 -16.54 -1.74
C GLY A 91 62.66 -17.31 -1.79
N SER A 92 63.17 -17.51 -3.00
CA SER A 92 64.52 -18.03 -3.25
C SER A 92 65.55 -17.19 -2.48
N GLY A 93 66.50 -17.86 -1.83
CA GLY A 93 67.58 -17.22 -1.07
C GLY A 93 67.30 -16.95 0.42
N LEU A 94 66.04 -16.96 0.87
CA LEU A 94 65.69 -16.79 2.30
C LEU A 94 65.64 -18.12 3.05
N VAL A 95 66.79 -18.81 3.12
CA VAL A 95 66.94 -20.12 3.77
C VAL A 95 67.48 -19.97 5.20
N GLY A 96 66.81 -20.59 6.17
CA GLY A 96 67.20 -20.51 7.59
C GLY A 96 66.58 -19.32 8.33
N GLY A 97 66.88 -19.19 9.62
CA GLY A 97 66.27 -18.19 10.50
C GLY A 97 64.84 -18.54 10.96
N THR A 98 64.51 -18.13 12.19
CA THR A 98 63.18 -18.31 12.78
C THR A 98 62.35 -17.05 12.54
N ILE A 99 61.13 -17.24 12.02
CA ILE A 99 60.17 -16.14 11.88
C ILE A 99 59.58 -15.83 13.24
N ALA A 100 59.60 -14.55 13.63
CA ALA A 100 58.92 -14.03 14.80
C ALA A 100 57.62 -13.33 14.38
N TRP A 101 56.52 -13.70 15.02
CA TRP A 101 55.21 -13.10 14.80
C TRP A 101 54.87 -12.12 15.92
N THR A 102 54.40 -10.93 15.55
CA THR A 102 54.04 -9.88 16.51
C THR A 102 52.77 -9.16 16.07
N VAL A 103 51.98 -8.69 17.02
CA VAL A 103 50.94 -7.69 16.75
C VAL A 103 51.64 -6.35 16.57
N PHE A 104 51.57 -5.79 15.36
CA PHE A 104 52.19 -4.51 15.04
C PHE A 104 51.28 -3.33 15.40
N ALA A 105 49.98 -3.46 15.11
CA ALA A 105 48.97 -2.46 15.44
C ALA A 105 47.63 -3.10 15.81
N GLY A 106 46.91 -2.50 16.74
CA GLY A 106 45.70 -3.07 17.35
C GLY A 106 46.03 -4.06 18.46
N SER A 107 45.07 -4.92 18.80
CA SER A 107 45.25 -5.95 19.83
C SER A 107 44.52 -7.22 19.42
N ALA A 108 45.23 -8.35 19.51
CA ALA A 108 44.76 -9.70 19.28
C ALA A 108 45.73 -10.69 19.93
N THR A 109 45.25 -11.89 20.22
CA THR A 109 46.08 -13.03 20.59
C THR A 109 46.54 -13.75 19.32
N ILE A 110 47.83 -14.00 19.24
CA ILE A 110 48.46 -14.82 18.19
C ILE A 110 49.13 -16.04 18.82
N SER A 111 49.10 -17.18 18.14
CA SER A 111 49.80 -18.39 18.59
C SER A 111 50.05 -19.36 17.43
N PRO A 112 51.27 -19.92 17.30
CA PRO A 112 52.48 -19.62 18.07
C PRO A 112 53.08 -18.23 17.71
N SER A 113 53.93 -17.66 18.56
CA SER A 113 54.65 -16.39 18.28
C SER A 113 55.93 -16.58 17.45
N SER A 114 56.25 -17.81 17.07
CA SER A 114 57.41 -18.16 16.25
C SER A 114 57.12 -19.34 15.33
N GLY A 115 57.80 -19.41 14.19
CA GLY A 115 57.66 -20.47 13.18
C GLY A 115 57.03 -19.98 11.88
N ASP A 116 56.89 -20.85 10.89
CA ASP A 116 56.42 -20.45 9.55
C ASP A 116 54.93 -20.08 9.50
N SER A 117 54.17 -20.36 10.55
CA SER A 117 52.75 -19.99 10.64
C SER A 117 52.35 -19.56 12.04
N THR A 118 51.37 -18.66 12.12
CA THR A 118 50.72 -18.24 13.36
C THR A 118 49.21 -18.16 13.14
N ALA A 119 48.41 -18.36 14.18
CA ALA A 119 46.97 -18.17 14.13
C ALA A 119 46.58 -16.91 14.90
N VAL A 120 45.77 -16.05 14.28
CA VAL A 120 45.11 -14.92 14.94
C VAL A 120 43.77 -15.41 15.48
N ILE A 121 43.52 -15.24 16.78
CA ILE A 121 42.27 -15.67 17.41
C ILE A 121 41.23 -14.55 17.30
N GLY A 122 40.17 -14.77 16.50
CA GLY A 122 39.21 -13.71 16.15
C GLY A 122 38.47 -13.10 17.35
N SER A 123 38.14 -13.92 18.35
CA SER A 123 37.46 -13.46 19.57
C SER A 123 38.26 -12.46 20.40
N THR A 124 39.58 -12.43 20.21
CA THR A 124 40.52 -11.57 20.95
C THR A 124 40.87 -10.28 20.20
N VAL A 125 40.49 -10.16 18.93
CA VAL A 125 40.72 -8.96 18.13
C VAL A 125 39.86 -7.82 18.68
N THR A 126 40.48 -6.80 19.27
CA THR A 126 39.78 -5.61 19.77
C THR A 126 39.88 -4.46 18.77
N GLY A 127 38.77 -3.77 18.51
CA GLY A 127 38.71 -2.69 17.52
C GLY A 127 38.29 -3.16 16.13
N ARG A 128 38.48 -2.29 15.12
CA ARG A 128 38.03 -2.52 13.73
C ARG A 128 38.97 -3.41 12.92
N SER A 129 40.24 -3.47 13.30
CA SER A 129 41.25 -4.27 12.60
C SER A 129 42.45 -4.52 13.50
N VAL A 130 43.24 -5.53 13.15
CA VAL A 130 44.55 -5.81 13.71
C VAL A 130 45.55 -6.00 12.58
N THR A 131 46.77 -5.48 12.75
CA THR A 131 47.87 -5.69 11.82
C THR A 131 48.91 -6.59 12.47
N ILE A 132 49.16 -7.73 11.85
CA ILE A 132 50.17 -8.70 12.27
C ILE A 132 51.42 -8.52 11.42
N ARG A 133 52.58 -8.58 12.06
CA ARG A 133 53.90 -8.56 11.41
C ARG A 133 54.58 -9.91 11.58
N ALA A 134 55.03 -10.48 10.47
CA ALA A 134 56.05 -11.52 10.45
C ALA A 134 57.41 -10.84 10.26
N ARG A 135 58.41 -11.23 11.05
CA ARG A 135 59.79 -10.77 10.90
C ARG A 135 60.70 -11.97 10.75
N LEU A 136 61.48 -12.01 9.69
CA LEU A 136 62.57 -12.96 9.47
C LEU A 136 63.90 -12.22 9.58
N THR A 137 64.83 -12.73 10.39
CA THR A 137 66.20 -12.18 10.47
C THR A 137 67.18 -13.24 10.01
N ILE A 138 67.96 -12.93 8.97
CA ILE A 138 69.06 -13.74 8.43
C ILE A 138 70.26 -12.82 8.30
N ASP A 139 71.42 -13.24 8.81
CA ASP A 139 72.68 -12.50 8.71
C ASP A 139 72.59 -11.00 9.08
N LEU A 140 71.86 -10.71 10.17
CA LEU A 140 71.58 -9.36 10.70
C LEU A 140 70.68 -8.47 9.82
N VAL A 141 70.12 -8.98 8.73
CA VAL A 141 69.11 -8.29 7.90
C VAL A 141 67.72 -8.75 8.30
N SER A 142 66.81 -7.80 8.56
CA SER A 142 65.41 -8.08 8.89
C SER A 142 64.50 -7.86 7.68
N TYR A 143 63.70 -8.87 7.37
CA TYR A 143 62.63 -8.85 6.38
C TYR A 143 61.30 -8.83 7.12
N ASP A 144 60.49 -7.80 6.87
CA ASP A 144 59.17 -7.63 7.51
C ASP A 144 58.06 -7.82 6.47
N ALA A 145 57.04 -8.58 6.84
CA ALA A 145 55.80 -8.70 6.09
C ALA A 145 54.62 -8.37 7.01
N TYR A 146 53.56 -7.78 6.45
CA TYR A 146 52.40 -7.30 7.21
C TYR A 146 51.10 -7.87 6.65
N ALA A 147 50.18 -8.27 7.54
CA ALA A 147 48.83 -8.66 7.21
C ALA A 147 47.85 -7.90 8.09
N THR A 148 46.91 -7.16 7.48
CA THR A 148 45.84 -6.48 8.20
C THR A 148 44.56 -7.29 8.09
N ILE A 149 44.01 -7.69 9.23
CA ILE A 149 42.75 -8.44 9.34
C ILE A 149 41.68 -7.50 9.89
N THR A 150 40.58 -7.38 9.16
CA THR A 150 39.43 -6.55 9.57
C THR A 150 38.49 -7.35 10.46
N ARG A 151 37.84 -6.68 11.40
CA ARG A 151 36.78 -7.26 12.19
C ARG A 151 35.48 -6.50 11.95
N PHE A 152 34.52 -7.18 11.32
CA PHE A 152 33.19 -6.66 11.11
C PHE A 152 32.20 -7.13 12.20
N GLY A 153 31.15 -6.32 12.43
CA GLY A 153 30.09 -6.65 13.37
C GLY A 153 29.17 -7.77 12.85
N ALA A 154 28.33 -8.34 13.72
CA ALA A 154 27.45 -9.45 13.34
C ALA A 154 26.44 -9.11 12.21
N VAL A 155 26.03 -7.84 12.11
CA VAL A 155 25.05 -7.39 11.10
C VAL A 155 25.65 -7.30 9.70
N SER A 156 26.97 -7.18 9.56
CA SER A 156 27.60 -7.10 8.22
C SER A 156 27.66 -8.43 7.49
N ALA A 157 27.24 -9.52 8.13
CA ALA A 157 27.27 -10.88 7.58
C ALA A 157 25.89 -11.37 7.15
N VAL A 158 24.85 -10.53 7.21
CA VAL A 158 23.47 -10.90 6.84
C VAL A 158 22.97 -10.10 5.65
N ASP A 159 22.21 -10.77 4.78
CA ASP A 159 21.62 -10.14 3.57
C ASP A 159 20.42 -9.24 3.91
N GLN A 160 19.72 -9.55 5.00
CA GLN A 160 18.60 -8.76 5.50
C GLN A 160 18.69 -8.64 7.01
N VAL A 161 18.39 -7.44 7.51
CA VAL A 161 18.27 -7.19 8.95
C VAL A 161 16.88 -7.62 9.41
N SER A 162 16.82 -8.72 10.16
CA SER A 162 15.60 -9.14 10.85
C SER A 162 15.44 -8.33 12.13
N LEU A 163 14.51 -7.37 12.12
CA LEU A 163 14.19 -6.55 13.29
C LEU A 163 13.82 -7.43 14.51
N THR A 164 13.11 -8.53 14.28
CA THR A 164 12.61 -9.41 15.34
C THR A 164 13.70 -10.24 16.03
N THR A 165 14.80 -10.54 15.36
CA THR A 165 15.86 -11.41 15.93
C THR A 165 17.19 -10.71 16.13
N GLN A 166 17.46 -9.63 15.39
CA GLN A 166 18.74 -8.92 15.43
C GLN A 166 18.65 -7.56 16.11
N VAL A 167 17.43 -7.01 16.29
CA VAL A 167 17.22 -5.67 16.85
C VAL A 167 16.23 -5.68 18.03
N THR A 168 15.48 -6.76 18.25
CA THR A 168 14.64 -6.94 19.45
C THR A 168 15.49 -6.96 20.72
N GLY A 169 15.19 -6.04 21.64
CA GLY A 169 15.99 -5.75 22.83
C GLY A 169 16.87 -4.49 22.71
N GLN A 170 17.15 -4.02 21.49
CA GLN A 170 17.84 -2.74 21.23
C GLN A 170 16.88 -1.62 20.80
N LEU A 171 15.72 -1.98 20.24
CA LEU A 171 14.59 -1.08 20.00
C LEU A 171 13.83 -0.80 21.31
N ALA A 172 14.50 -0.27 22.33
CA ALA A 172 13.80 0.36 23.43
C ALA A 172 13.00 1.55 22.87
N ASN A 173 11.81 1.85 23.43
CA ASN A 173 10.95 2.94 22.97
C ASN A 173 11.68 4.31 22.91
N SER A 174 12.77 4.47 23.67
CA SER A 174 13.64 5.67 23.65
C SER A 174 14.51 5.79 22.39
N ASN A 175 14.71 4.71 21.64
CA ASN A 175 15.67 4.62 20.54
C ASN A 175 15.01 4.65 19.15
N VAL A 176 13.67 4.62 19.07
CA VAL A 176 12.89 4.64 17.82
C VAL A 176 12.00 5.87 17.81
N THR A 177 12.25 6.81 16.89
CA THR A 177 11.46 8.04 16.74
C THR A 177 10.63 8.06 15.46
N GLY A 178 9.51 8.79 15.45
CA GLY A 178 8.66 8.96 14.27
C GLY A 178 7.78 7.73 13.98
N LEU A 179 7.52 7.45 12.69
CA LEU A 179 6.58 6.41 12.26
C LEU A 179 7.00 4.98 12.64
N GLY A 180 8.30 4.75 12.88
CA GLY A 180 8.81 3.44 13.31
C GLY A 180 8.35 3.05 14.72
N ALA A 181 8.02 4.01 15.60
CA ALA A 181 7.53 3.72 16.95
C ALA A 181 6.11 3.14 16.93
N LEU A 182 5.31 3.52 15.93
CA LEU A 182 3.93 3.05 15.74
C LEU A 182 3.85 1.54 15.44
N ALA A 183 4.92 0.97 14.85
CA ALA A 183 4.99 -0.46 14.53
C ALA A 183 5.19 -1.37 15.76
N LEU A 184 5.58 -0.81 16.92
CA LEU A 184 5.80 -1.55 18.16
C LEU A 184 4.62 -1.44 19.14
N LEU A 185 3.61 -0.62 18.83
CA LEU A 185 2.49 -0.34 19.71
C LEU A 185 1.31 -1.28 19.41
N ASN A 186 0.90 -2.07 20.41
CA ASN A 186 -0.32 -2.91 20.36
C ASN A 186 -1.61 -2.08 20.22
N THR A 187 -1.55 -0.77 20.50
CA THR A 187 -2.67 0.17 20.36
C THR A 187 -2.11 1.52 19.97
N VAL A 188 -2.66 2.10 18.90
CA VAL A 188 -2.31 3.45 18.46
C VAL A 188 -3.32 4.45 19.03
N SER A 189 -2.86 5.33 19.92
CA SER A 189 -3.61 6.49 20.40
C SER A 189 -3.39 7.66 19.46
N LEU A 190 -4.35 7.89 18.56
CA LEU A 190 -4.31 8.99 17.61
C LEU A 190 -4.43 10.40 18.25
N ASN A 191 -4.71 10.48 19.57
CA ASN A 191 -4.65 11.75 20.30
C ASN A 191 -3.24 12.12 20.78
N SER A 192 -2.35 11.14 20.91
CA SER A 192 -1.03 11.34 21.52
C SER A 192 0.13 10.87 20.66
N GLN A 193 -0.12 10.11 19.59
CA GLN A 193 0.93 9.44 18.80
C GLN A 193 0.98 9.87 17.32
N VAL A 194 0.13 10.82 16.92
CA VAL A 194 0.29 11.55 15.65
C VAL A 194 0.59 13.01 15.94
N THR A 195 1.56 13.56 15.20
CA THR A 195 1.85 14.99 15.23
C THR A 195 0.71 15.72 14.53
N GLY A 196 -0.01 16.53 15.30
CA GLY A 196 -1.32 17.06 14.90
C GLY A 196 -2.39 16.05 15.31
N ALA A 197 -3.08 16.33 16.42
CA ALA A 197 -4.26 15.57 16.83
C ALA A 197 -5.19 15.37 15.63
N LEU A 198 -5.91 14.23 15.57
CA LEU A 198 -7.08 14.09 14.71
C LEU A 198 -8.11 15.15 15.13
N ASN A 199 -7.95 16.36 14.61
CA ASN A 199 -8.91 17.42 14.71
C ASN A 199 -9.76 17.39 13.43
N GLY A 200 -10.83 18.17 13.36
CA GLY A 200 -11.73 18.17 12.20
C GLY A 200 -11.07 18.51 10.85
N LEU A 201 -9.78 18.86 10.82
CA LEU A 201 -9.00 19.14 9.60
C LEU A 201 -8.17 17.94 9.12
N THR A 202 -7.84 16.99 10.01
CA THR A 202 -7.10 15.74 9.67
C THR A 202 -8.08 14.59 9.49
N GLN A 203 -8.55 14.41 8.25
CA GLN A 203 -9.41 13.28 7.88
C GLN A 203 -8.59 11.98 7.77
N VAL A 204 -9.06 10.89 8.37
CA VAL A 204 -8.58 9.54 8.02
C VAL A 204 -9.37 9.08 6.79
N THR A 205 -8.90 9.45 5.62
CA THR A 205 -9.58 9.19 4.34
C THR A 205 -9.44 7.75 3.85
N ASN A 206 -8.64 6.93 4.53
CA ASN A 206 -8.33 5.57 4.11
C ASN A 206 -8.32 4.59 5.29
N LEU A 207 -9.37 4.66 6.12
CA LEU A 207 -9.80 3.47 6.84
C LEU A 207 -10.30 2.50 5.74
N GLY A 208 -9.47 1.55 5.31
CA GLY A 208 -9.88 0.57 4.28
C GLY A 208 -11.14 -0.23 4.70
N ASN A 209 -11.48 -1.30 3.96
CA ASN A 209 -12.68 -2.14 4.19
C ASN A 209 -12.88 -2.74 5.62
N LEU A 210 -12.05 -2.41 6.63
CA LEU A 210 -11.91 -3.10 7.91
C LEU A 210 -12.03 -2.21 9.15
N ALA A 211 -12.54 -0.98 9.07
CA ALA A 211 -12.83 -0.20 10.28
C ALA A 211 -14.03 -0.77 11.04
N PHE A 212 -13.78 -1.79 11.86
CA PHE A 212 -14.72 -2.31 12.83
C PHE A 212 -14.52 -1.56 14.15
N ALA A 213 -15.49 -0.72 14.52
CA ALA A 213 -15.57 -0.12 15.83
C ALA A 213 -16.48 -0.97 16.71
N ASN A 214 -15.93 -1.56 17.79
CA ASN A 214 -16.75 -2.25 18.80
C ASN A 214 -17.69 -1.26 19.55
N GLY A 215 -17.37 0.03 19.52
CA GLY A 215 -18.26 1.11 19.91
C GLY A 215 -17.83 2.41 19.25
N LEU A 216 -18.79 3.21 18.82
CA LEU A 216 -18.56 4.53 18.24
C LEU A 216 -19.29 5.58 19.08
N ALA A 217 -18.54 6.32 19.90
CA ALA A 217 -19.04 7.49 20.60
C ALA A 217 -18.73 8.74 19.76
N ALA A 218 -19.69 9.19 18.96
CA ALA A 218 -19.53 10.33 18.06
C ALA A 218 -20.66 11.34 18.24
N ASN A 219 -20.32 12.64 18.22
CA ASN A 219 -21.31 13.72 18.23
C ASN A 219 -22.06 13.82 16.89
N GLN A 220 -21.41 13.41 15.79
CA GLN A 220 -21.98 13.40 14.44
C GLN A 220 -21.43 12.21 13.65
N ILE A 221 -22.28 11.56 12.88
CA ILE A 221 -21.90 10.52 11.90
C ILE A 221 -22.38 11.02 10.54
N GLY A 222 -21.47 11.56 9.74
CA GLY A 222 -21.74 11.95 8.35
C GLY A 222 -21.40 10.80 7.40
N ALA A 223 -22.40 10.06 6.94
CA ALA A 223 -22.23 8.99 5.96
C ALA A 223 -23.06 9.27 4.70
N GLY A 224 -22.49 9.05 3.51
CA GLY A 224 -23.27 9.07 2.27
C GLY A 224 -24.34 7.97 2.28
N THR A 225 -23.96 6.78 2.77
CA THR A 225 -24.87 5.67 3.08
C THR A 225 -24.42 5.01 4.39
N LEU A 226 -25.30 4.96 5.39
CA LEU A 226 -25.09 4.14 6.58
C LEU A 226 -25.68 2.74 6.32
N ALA A 227 -24.88 1.83 5.76
CA ALA A 227 -25.29 0.45 5.54
C ALA A 227 -25.28 -0.34 6.87
N ALA A 228 -26.38 -0.25 7.62
CA ALA A 228 -26.57 -0.99 8.86
C ALA A 228 -27.68 -2.03 8.72
N GLY A 229 -27.47 -3.24 9.22
CA GLY A 229 -28.54 -4.24 9.31
C GLY A 229 -29.64 -3.81 10.30
N VAL A 230 -29.25 -3.23 11.44
CA VAL A 230 -30.16 -2.68 12.46
C VAL A 230 -29.57 -1.40 13.04
N ILE A 231 -30.40 -0.38 13.26
CA ILE A 231 -30.05 0.83 14.00
C ILE A 231 -30.86 0.85 15.29
N TYR A 232 -30.20 0.70 16.45
CA TYR A 232 -30.82 0.90 17.76
C TYR A 232 -30.64 2.35 18.19
N ALA A 233 -31.72 3.13 18.19
CA ALA A 233 -31.70 4.53 18.60
C ALA A 233 -32.83 4.81 19.60
N GLY A 234 -32.55 5.64 20.61
CA GLY A 234 -33.59 6.11 21.53
C GLY A 234 -34.54 7.11 20.85
N ALA A 235 -33.99 8.06 20.10
CA ALA A 235 -34.73 9.00 19.26
C ALA A 235 -33.97 9.26 17.96
N ILE A 236 -34.69 9.41 16.86
CA ILE A 236 -34.16 9.87 15.57
C ILE A 236 -34.75 11.26 15.32
N ASN A 237 -33.95 12.31 15.51
CA ASN A 237 -34.35 13.68 15.20
C ASN A 237 -33.80 14.07 13.83
N ALA A 238 -34.64 14.01 12.80
CA ALA A 238 -34.27 14.30 11.43
C ALA A 238 -35.32 15.20 10.78
N ASN A 239 -34.90 16.14 9.93
CA ASN A 239 -35.81 17.01 9.19
C ASN A 239 -36.72 16.20 8.24
N ASN A 240 -36.16 15.18 7.58
CA ASN A 240 -36.88 14.26 6.72
C ASN A 240 -36.44 12.82 7.02
N ILE A 241 -37.41 11.89 7.07
CA ILE A 241 -37.18 10.45 7.03
C ILE A 241 -37.84 9.94 5.75
N THR A 242 -37.04 9.56 4.76
CA THR A 242 -37.51 9.01 3.49
C THR A 242 -37.05 7.58 3.38
N ALA A 243 -37.99 6.64 3.27
CA ALA A 243 -37.71 5.22 3.16
C ALA A 243 -38.70 4.57 2.19
N GLY A 244 -38.28 3.48 1.52
CA GLY A 244 -39.18 2.70 0.66
C GLY A 244 -40.31 2.04 1.47
N THR A 245 -39.95 1.44 2.62
CA THR A 245 -40.90 0.84 3.56
C THR A 245 -40.51 1.23 4.98
N ILE A 246 -41.49 1.68 5.77
CA ILE A 246 -41.35 1.87 7.21
C ILE A 246 -42.35 0.94 7.89
N THR A 247 -41.86 -0.06 8.62
CA THR A 247 -42.69 -1.00 9.41
C THR A 247 -42.36 -0.88 10.89
N GLY A 248 -43.38 -0.94 11.72
CA GLY A 248 -43.24 -0.90 13.17
C GLY A 248 -44.58 -1.13 13.84
N ARG A 249 -44.56 -1.59 15.10
CA ARG A 249 -45.79 -1.77 15.88
C ARG A 249 -46.51 -0.42 16.08
N THR A 250 -45.73 0.63 16.32
CA THR A 250 -46.23 2.00 16.46
C THR A 250 -45.26 2.96 15.79
N LEU A 251 -45.71 3.72 14.82
CA LEU A 251 -45.00 4.88 14.27
C LEU A 251 -45.66 6.13 14.81
N GLN A 252 -44.93 6.90 15.63
CA GLN A 252 -45.45 8.10 16.28
C GLN A 252 -44.52 9.28 16.01
N THR A 253 -45.05 10.36 15.44
CA THR A 253 -44.23 11.52 15.04
C THR A 253 -43.89 12.47 16.20
N SER A 254 -44.63 12.44 17.31
CA SER A 254 -44.38 13.27 18.50
C SER A 254 -45.06 12.68 19.74
N ALA A 255 -44.48 12.91 20.92
CA ALA A 255 -45.08 12.53 22.21
C ALA A 255 -46.38 13.30 22.52
N THR A 256 -46.50 14.54 22.04
CA THR A 256 -47.64 15.43 22.25
C THR A 256 -48.32 15.78 20.92
N TYR A 257 -49.37 16.59 20.96
CA TYR A 257 -50.02 17.10 19.76
C TYR A 257 -49.18 18.21 19.10
N PRO A 258 -49.28 18.40 17.77
CA PRO A 258 -49.92 17.49 16.81
C PRO A 258 -49.07 16.24 16.56
N ARG A 259 -49.70 15.09 16.35
CA ARG A 259 -49.00 13.84 16.01
C ARG A 259 -49.77 12.99 15.02
N VAL A 260 -49.04 12.21 14.23
CA VAL A 260 -49.57 11.08 13.46
C VAL A 260 -49.12 9.80 14.15
N VAL A 261 -50.05 8.87 14.33
CA VAL A 261 -49.81 7.55 14.89
C VAL A 261 -50.29 6.50 13.91
N ILE A 262 -49.40 5.61 13.49
CA ILE A 262 -49.75 4.36 12.80
C ILE A 262 -49.58 3.25 13.82
N ASP A 263 -50.65 2.55 14.15
CA ASP A 263 -50.63 1.43 15.09
C ASP A 263 -51.08 0.16 14.38
N SER A 264 -50.14 -0.79 14.26
CA SER A 264 -50.40 -2.05 13.57
C SER A 264 -51.25 -3.01 14.40
N ALA A 265 -51.34 -2.83 15.72
CA ALA A 265 -52.17 -3.69 16.57
C ALA A 265 -53.66 -3.37 16.39
N SER A 266 -53.98 -2.08 16.23
CA SER A 266 -55.34 -1.59 16.00
C SER A 266 -55.67 -1.40 14.50
N ASN A 267 -54.70 -1.62 13.60
CA ASN A 267 -54.80 -1.34 12.17
C ASN A 267 -55.30 0.08 11.88
N GLN A 268 -54.85 1.05 12.69
CA GLN A 268 -55.35 2.42 12.66
C GLN A 268 -54.26 3.41 12.28
N ILE A 269 -54.60 4.35 11.41
CA ILE A 269 -53.88 5.62 11.25
C ILE A 269 -54.67 6.71 11.97
N SER A 270 -54.05 7.36 12.94
CA SER A 270 -54.64 8.45 13.71
C SER A 270 -53.87 9.74 13.47
N ILE A 271 -54.57 10.78 13.05
CA ILE A 271 -54.04 12.15 13.09
C ILE A 271 -54.67 12.84 14.27
N LEU A 272 -53.86 13.17 15.28
CA LEU A 272 -54.33 13.82 16.48
C LEU A 272 -53.81 15.25 16.52
N THR A 273 -54.74 16.20 16.57
CA THR A 273 -54.44 17.63 16.64
C THR A 273 -54.68 18.16 18.06
N GLY A 274 -54.00 19.26 18.38
CA GLY A 274 -54.30 20.02 19.60
C GLY A 274 -55.61 20.83 19.44
N PRO A 275 -56.08 21.49 20.50
CA PRO A 275 -57.39 22.18 20.54
C PRO A 275 -57.58 23.30 19.50
N SER A 276 -56.51 23.72 18.82
CA SER A 276 -56.51 24.85 17.88
C SER A 276 -55.98 24.50 16.49
N LEU A 277 -55.82 23.22 16.15
CA LEU A 277 -55.18 22.79 14.90
C LEU A 277 -56.15 21.98 14.02
N THR A 278 -56.34 22.46 12.79
CA THR A 278 -57.06 21.75 11.72
C THR A 278 -56.13 20.72 11.08
N ALA A 279 -56.50 19.44 11.11
CA ALA A 279 -55.87 18.45 10.25
C ALA A 279 -56.34 18.70 8.81
N THR A 280 -55.49 19.34 8.00
CA THR A 280 -55.81 19.62 6.60
C THR A 280 -55.23 18.52 5.73
N TYR A 281 -56.09 17.70 5.13
CA TYR A 281 -55.69 16.77 4.07
C TYR A 281 -55.90 17.48 2.73
N LEU A 282 -54.83 17.98 2.13
CA LEU A 282 -54.85 18.56 0.79
C LEU A 282 -54.45 17.47 -0.22
N ASN A 283 -55.43 16.82 -0.84
CA ASN A 283 -55.17 15.85 -1.91
C ASN A 283 -55.51 16.50 -3.27
N ALA A 284 -54.56 16.48 -4.20
CA ALA A 284 -54.77 16.94 -5.58
C ALA A 284 -55.51 15.89 -6.44
N PHE A 285 -55.73 14.67 -5.93
CA PHE A 285 -56.39 13.56 -6.61
C PHE A 285 -57.51 12.92 -5.76
N ASN A 286 -58.47 12.28 -6.45
CA ASN A 286 -59.91 12.20 -6.12
C ASN A 286 -60.37 11.30 -4.95
N SER A 287 -59.52 10.82 -4.03
CA SER A 287 -60.00 9.94 -2.94
C SER A 287 -59.09 9.92 -1.69
N VAL A 288 -59.70 10.14 -0.51
CA VAL A 288 -59.06 10.01 0.82
C VAL A 288 -59.21 8.59 1.40
N PHE A 289 -60.26 7.88 0.97
CA PHE A 289 -60.50 6.48 1.31
C PHE A 289 -60.70 5.70 0.01
N THR A 290 -59.81 4.76 -0.27
CA THR A 290 -59.92 3.79 -1.37
C THR A 290 -60.01 2.40 -0.80
N ASN A 291 -60.82 1.55 -1.41
CA ASN A 291 -60.98 0.16 -0.99
C ASN A 291 -60.70 -0.75 -2.18
N ASP A 292 -59.66 -1.57 -2.03
CA ASP A 292 -59.25 -2.56 -3.03
C ASP A 292 -59.75 -3.98 -2.69
N GLY A 293 -60.57 -4.13 -1.63
CA GLY A 293 -61.11 -5.40 -1.15
C GLY A 293 -62.65 -5.45 -1.09
N GLY A 294 -63.23 -6.65 -1.01
CA GLY A 294 -64.68 -6.89 -1.11
C GLY A 294 -65.56 -6.36 0.04
N ILE A 295 -65.03 -5.58 0.98
CA ILE A 295 -65.76 -5.07 2.16
C ILE A 295 -65.81 -3.54 2.09
N SER A 296 -67.01 -2.95 1.97
CA SER A 296 -67.18 -1.51 1.83
C SER A 296 -66.54 -0.74 2.99
N PRO A 297 -65.73 0.32 2.73
CA PRO A 297 -65.17 1.14 3.79
C PRO A 297 -66.30 1.91 4.46
N THR A 298 -66.31 1.94 5.79
CA THR A 298 -67.24 2.76 6.57
C THR A 298 -66.52 4.00 7.08
N VAL A 299 -67.00 5.18 6.69
CA VAL A 299 -66.51 6.45 7.22
C VAL A 299 -67.39 6.84 8.40
N HIS A 300 -66.84 6.75 9.61
CA HIS A 300 -67.53 7.17 10.83
C HIS A 300 -67.01 8.55 11.26
N ILE A 301 -67.88 9.57 11.19
CA ILE A 301 -67.55 10.93 11.64
C ILE A 301 -68.24 11.16 12.98
N ILE A 302 -67.45 11.13 14.06
CA ILE A 302 -67.93 11.34 15.43
C ILE A 302 -67.42 12.68 15.90
N LYS A 303 -68.32 13.54 16.39
CA LYS A 303 -67.96 14.75 17.10
C LYS A 303 -68.04 14.54 18.61
N SER A 304 -66.97 14.88 19.32
CA SER A 304 -66.99 15.12 20.76
C SER A 304 -66.90 16.64 21.01
N GLY A 305 -67.89 17.23 21.71
CA GLY A 305 -67.94 18.67 22.04
C GLY A 305 -69.06 19.47 21.36
N SER A 306 -69.30 20.73 21.76
CA SER A 306 -70.63 21.39 21.62
C SER A 306 -70.77 22.56 20.63
N SER A 307 -69.75 22.98 19.85
CA SER A 307 -69.79 24.30 19.18
C SER A 307 -69.64 24.35 17.64
N ALA A 308 -69.56 23.21 16.93
CA ALA A 308 -69.48 23.18 15.45
C ALA A 308 -70.12 21.90 14.89
N PRO A 309 -70.56 21.82 13.62
CA PRO A 309 -71.08 20.57 13.06
C PRO A 309 -70.02 19.46 13.07
N ALA A 310 -70.45 18.20 13.20
CA ALA A 310 -69.57 17.04 13.14
C ALA A 310 -68.94 16.86 11.75
N LEU A 311 -69.69 17.24 10.72
CA LEU A 311 -69.27 17.28 9.33
C LEU A 311 -69.73 18.61 8.75
N GLN A 312 -68.80 19.41 8.24
CA GLN A 312 -69.11 20.58 7.42
C GLN A 312 -68.65 20.30 6.01
N VAL A 313 -69.59 20.31 5.06
CA VAL A 313 -69.28 20.21 3.63
C VAL A 313 -69.52 21.57 3.01
N THR A 314 -68.46 22.20 2.51
CA THR A 314 -68.54 23.47 1.80
C THR A 314 -68.21 23.22 0.34
N GLY A 315 -69.13 23.56 -0.56
CA GLY A 315 -68.83 23.65 -1.98
C GLY A 315 -68.13 24.97 -2.27
N SER A 316 -67.27 25.02 -3.29
CA SER A 316 -66.96 26.30 -3.92
C SER A 316 -68.24 26.85 -4.56
N THR A 317 -68.28 28.14 -4.90
CA THR A 317 -69.44 28.82 -5.51
C THR A 317 -70.01 28.15 -6.77
N THR A 318 -69.32 27.15 -7.32
CA THR A 318 -69.69 26.40 -8.53
C THR A 318 -69.75 24.87 -8.35
N GLY A 319 -69.56 24.35 -7.13
CA GLY A 319 -69.48 22.91 -6.87
C GLY A 319 -70.61 22.38 -5.98
N ALA A 320 -71.12 21.19 -6.27
CA ALA A 320 -72.03 20.49 -5.36
C ALA A 320 -71.29 20.16 -4.06
N GLY A 321 -71.91 20.43 -2.90
CA GLY A 321 -71.32 20.17 -1.58
C GLY A 321 -71.20 18.68 -1.29
N LEU A 322 -72.34 18.02 -1.02
CA LEU A 322 -72.40 16.58 -0.75
C LEU A 322 -73.23 15.87 -1.83
N ILE A 323 -72.63 14.85 -2.45
CA ILE A 323 -73.30 13.94 -3.37
C ILE A 323 -73.28 12.54 -2.76
N VAL A 324 -74.45 12.01 -2.37
CA VAL A 324 -74.57 10.62 -1.90
C VAL A 324 -75.10 9.76 -3.04
N ARG A 325 -74.21 8.99 -3.69
CA ARG A 325 -74.60 8.04 -4.73
C ARG A 325 -74.71 6.64 -4.13
N LEU A 326 -75.89 6.04 -4.20
CA LEU A 326 -76.09 4.66 -3.75
C LEU A 326 -75.58 3.68 -4.82
N PRO A 327 -74.94 2.56 -4.44
CA PRO A 327 -74.52 1.54 -5.38
C PRO A 327 -75.74 0.75 -5.86
N GLY A 328 -76.13 0.94 -7.12
CA GLY A 328 -77.15 0.10 -7.77
C GLY A 328 -78.04 0.86 -8.75
N GLY A 329 -77.92 0.51 -10.04
CA GLY A 329 -78.79 0.97 -11.11
C GLY A 329 -78.17 2.09 -11.93
N GLY A 330 -78.14 1.94 -13.27
CA GLY A 330 -77.51 2.83 -14.25
C GLY A 330 -78.07 4.26 -14.35
N SER A 331 -78.61 4.81 -13.27
CA SER A 331 -78.96 6.22 -13.16
C SER A 331 -77.74 7.03 -12.70
N THR A 332 -77.40 8.06 -13.47
CA THR A 332 -76.26 8.93 -13.19
C THR A 332 -76.52 9.96 -12.08
N SER A 333 -77.72 10.05 -11.50
CA SER A 333 -78.03 11.07 -10.49
C SER A 333 -78.22 10.49 -9.09
N ALA A 334 -77.67 11.18 -8.09
CA ALA A 334 -77.75 10.81 -6.68
C ALA A 334 -79.18 11.02 -6.12
N PRO A 335 -79.74 10.08 -5.32
CA PRO A 335 -81.07 10.22 -4.71
C PRO A 335 -81.12 11.29 -3.60
N PHE A 336 -79.98 11.75 -3.11
CA PHE A 336 -79.91 12.85 -2.15
C PHE A 336 -78.84 13.85 -2.61
N ARG A 337 -79.26 15.12 -2.79
CA ARG A 337 -78.39 16.20 -3.27
C ARG A 337 -78.62 17.45 -2.43
N LEU A 338 -77.57 17.91 -1.74
CA LEU A 338 -77.54 19.23 -1.12
C LEU A 338 -77.00 20.22 -2.15
N ASP A 339 -77.89 20.87 -2.89
CA ASP A 339 -77.55 21.82 -3.95
C ASP A 339 -77.97 23.25 -3.55
N PRO A 340 -77.03 24.16 -3.27
CA PRO A 340 -77.36 25.54 -2.93
C PRO A 340 -77.72 26.41 -4.16
N SER A 341 -77.89 25.83 -5.35
CA SER A 341 -78.19 26.60 -6.57
C SER A 341 -79.53 27.34 -6.50
N ILE A 342 -79.55 28.49 -7.18
CA ILE A 342 -80.71 29.39 -7.29
C ILE A 342 -81.87 28.82 -8.11
N SER A 343 -81.69 27.65 -8.73
CA SER A 343 -82.65 27.00 -9.61
C SER A 343 -82.81 25.54 -9.21
N LEU A 344 -84.03 25.02 -9.26
CA LEU A 344 -84.26 23.59 -9.00
C LEU A 344 -83.44 22.72 -9.95
N PRO A 345 -82.87 21.59 -9.47
CA PRO A 345 -82.15 20.67 -10.32
C PRO A 345 -83.04 20.14 -11.46
N SER A 346 -82.49 20.03 -12.67
CA SER A 346 -83.21 19.50 -13.83
C SER A 346 -83.54 18.00 -13.72
N SER A 347 -82.79 17.25 -12.91
CA SER A 347 -83.01 15.83 -12.65
C SER A 347 -84.11 15.63 -11.61
N ARG A 348 -85.20 14.94 -11.98
CA ARG A 348 -86.42 14.79 -11.17
C ARG A 348 -86.67 13.34 -10.75
N ILE A 349 -85.62 12.56 -10.51
CA ILE A 349 -85.76 11.13 -10.15
C ILE A 349 -86.67 10.98 -8.94
N ALA A 350 -87.66 10.09 -9.03
CA ALA A 350 -88.59 9.83 -7.94
C ALA A 350 -87.85 9.48 -6.64
N GLY A 351 -88.22 10.15 -5.54
CA GLY A 351 -87.58 10.00 -4.24
C GLY A 351 -86.35 10.90 -4.04
N SER A 352 -85.98 11.73 -5.03
CA SER A 352 -84.90 12.70 -4.84
C SER A 352 -85.31 13.78 -3.84
N ILE A 353 -84.36 14.17 -2.99
CA ILE A 353 -84.53 15.24 -2.01
C ILE A 353 -83.51 16.33 -2.32
N CYS A 354 -83.94 17.60 -2.36
CA CYS A 354 -83.06 18.76 -2.42
C CYS A 354 -83.50 19.88 -1.46
N PHE A 355 -82.60 20.83 -1.20
CA PHE A 355 -82.94 22.06 -0.48
C PHE A 355 -82.86 23.23 -1.46
N HIS A 356 -83.98 23.94 -1.68
CA HIS A 356 -84.06 25.04 -2.63
C HIS A 356 -84.86 26.20 -2.03
N GLY A 357 -84.35 27.43 -2.15
CA GLY A 357 -85.03 28.63 -1.61
C GLY A 357 -85.29 28.60 -0.09
N GLY A 358 -84.51 27.82 0.65
CA GLY A 358 -84.71 27.59 2.10
C GLY A 358 -85.71 26.48 2.44
N TRP A 359 -86.31 25.83 1.45
CA TRP A 359 -87.30 24.76 1.63
C TRP A 359 -86.73 23.39 1.28
N LEU A 360 -87.25 22.36 1.94
CA LEU A 360 -87.01 20.96 1.59
C LEU A 360 -87.95 20.56 0.45
N CYS A 361 -87.40 20.08 -0.66
CA CYS A 361 -88.14 19.73 -1.85
C CYS A 361 -87.96 18.25 -2.23
N PHE A 362 -89.01 17.63 -2.75
CA PHE A 362 -89.08 16.22 -3.13
C PHE A 362 -89.42 16.07 -4.61
N ALA A 363 -88.77 15.15 -5.32
CA ALA A 363 -89.10 14.85 -6.70
C ALA A 363 -89.94 13.55 -6.80
N ASN A 364 -90.96 13.55 -7.67
CA ASN A 364 -91.84 12.40 -7.88
C ASN A 364 -91.56 11.62 -9.19
N GLY A 365 -90.50 11.93 -9.93
CA GLY A 365 -90.24 11.42 -11.28
C GLY A 365 -90.45 12.47 -12.37
N SER A 366 -91.35 13.43 -12.14
CA SER A 366 -91.79 14.39 -13.16
C SER A 366 -91.73 15.84 -12.71
N HIS A 367 -91.93 16.14 -11.43
CA HIS A 367 -91.93 17.49 -10.86
C HIS A 367 -91.26 17.53 -9.49
N TRP A 368 -90.90 18.74 -9.04
CA TRP A 368 -90.48 19.02 -7.68
C TRP A 368 -91.69 19.48 -6.86
N PHE A 369 -91.68 19.16 -5.57
CA PHE A 369 -92.73 19.52 -4.62
C PHE A 369 -92.08 20.05 -3.36
N ASN A 370 -92.70 21.05 -2.73
CA ASN A 370 -92.38 21.40 -1.35
C ASN A 370 -92.84 20.29 -0.38
N ALA A 371 -92.38 20.37 0.86
CA ALA A 371 -92.82 19.48 1.94
C ALA A 371 -94.34 19.51 2.21
N ASP A 372 -95.04 20.59 1.82
CA ASP A 372 -96.50 20.71 1.93
C ASP A 372 -97.26 20.10 0.74
N GLY A 373 -96.54 19.53 -0.24
CA GLY A 373 -97.12 18.95 -1.46
C GLY A 373 -97.43 19.95 -2.56
N THR A 374 -97.09 21.25 -2.39
CA THR A 374 -97.21 22.22 -3.48
C THR A 374 -96.17 21.94 -4.56
N GLN A 375 -96.61 21.85 -5.81
CA GLN A 375 -95.72 21.65 -6.95
C GLN A 375 -94.90 22.91 -7.18
N LEU A 376 -93.58 22.73 -7.29
CA LEU A 376 -92.65 23.77 -7.69
C LEU A 376 -92.43 23.73 -9.21
N THR A 377 -92.50 24.90 -9.83
CA THR A 377 -92.26 25.09 -11.27
C THR A 377 -90.80 25.26 -11.59
#